data_AF-A0A7S1XK44-F1
#
_entry.id   AF-A0A7S1XK44-F1
#
_cell.length_a   1.000
_cell.length_b   1.000
_cell.length_c   1.000
_cell.angle_alpha   90.00
_cell.angle_beta   90.00
_cell.angle_gamma   90.00
#
_symmetry.space_group_name_H-M   'P 1'
#
loop_
_entity.id
_entity.type
_entity.pdbx_description
1 polymer ?
#
loop_
_entity_poly.entity_id
_entity_poly.type
_entity_poly.pdbx_seq_one_letter_code
_entity_poly.pdbx_strand_id
1 'polypeptide(L)'
;WRTPASAVTTAAAAAWAAALRPLFNDNYGAPADAAGFLWTHVEADLDMLRRRVLDRPLDDACLLLHALLHLAGGARPEGVELDVRAQQEVLEAAAGESGEADLSRLGKSKARVAWEALFALLCDGVSGSAMPVGRALDLARGWFTAAADEADVSNALVFVAELKEQFRVEALDAARRRRALPNLWRYSRPFSRDAFWAQVRLAGDAHPLLAHMLERPEEVANLALLPGVFRWLALLLERYNLRLDREAARALKIGDILRDAPSDAWAPAFADFARCWETSWPKVRAYGCTEIPADFHELRVSPDTAVSFCLPCGEDEGVCPLALAQYLTHLHNDLCQMVREHYLRSGQDVNAAAVSSRRLTPSHCTTFDPAAFEAYVRDQCTLGAGGVDLKKAEAALVERHLGRMRTVDVEL
;
A
#
# COMPACT_ATOMS: atom_id res chain seq x y z
N TRP A 1 -11.39 -0.31 -32.15
CA TRP A 1 -11.32 -1.74 -31.83
C TRP A 1 -12.74 -2.29 -31.79
N ARG A 2 -13.15 -3.00 -32.84
CA ARG A 2 -14.37 -3.80 -32.80
C ARG A 2 -14.12 -4.97 -31.85
N THR A 3 -15.06 -5.21 -30.95
CA THR A 3 -15.12 -6.38 -30.07
C THR A 3 -14.81 -7.66 -30.86
N PRO A 4 -13.80 -8.47 -30.48
CA PRO A 4 -13.65 -9.81 -31.02
C PRO A 4 -14.58 -10.76 -30.25
N ALA A 5 -15.87 -10.43 -30.16
CA ALA A 5 -16.87 -11.26 -29.49
C ALA A 5 -17.59 -12.22 -30.45
N SER A 6 -17.08 -12.48 -31.65
CA SER A 6 -17.85 -13.28 -32.63
C SER A 6 -17.08 -14.23 -33.54
N ALA A 7 -15.82 -14.55 -33.26
CA ALA A 7 -15.10 -15.52 -34.10
C ALA A 7 -14.08 -16.39 -33.35
N VAL A 8 -14.44 -16.90 -32.16
CA VAL A 8 -13.97 -18.24 -31.80
C VAL A 8 -14.89 -19.19 -32.56
N THR A 9 -14.34 -19.92 -33.53
CA THR A 9 -15.11 -20.94 -34.27
C THR A 9 -15.84 -21.83 -33.27
N THR A 10 -17.14 -22.05 -33.48
CA THR A 10 -18.03 -22.78 -32.56
C THR A 10 -17.50 -24.16 -32.16
N ALA A 11 -16.65 -24.78 -33.00
CA ALA A 11 -15.95 -26.02 -32.71
C ALA A 11 -14.82 -25.88 -31.67
N ALA A 12 -14.03 -24.80 -31.71
CA ALA A 12 -12.97 -24.54 -30.74
C ALA A 12 -13.54 -24.16 -29.37
N ALA A 13 -14.61 -23.36 -29.35
CA ALA A 13 -15.34 -23.02 -28.12
C ALA A 13 -15.98 -24.25 -27.45
N ALA A 14 -16.56 -25.16 -28.23
CA ALA A 14 -17.14 -26.40 -27.70
C ALA A 14 -16.07 -27.37 -27.17
N ALA A 15 -14.93 -27.49 -27.86
CA ALA A 15 -13.80 -28.29 -27.40
C ALA A 15 -13.19 -27.73 -26.09
N TRP A 16 -13.09 -26.40 -25.98
CA TRP A 16 -12.65 -25.73 -24.76
C TRP A 16 -13.63 -25.91 -23.60
N ALA A 17 -14.93 -25.73 -23.84
CA ALA A 17 -15.95 -25.91 -22.81
C ALA A 17 -15.95 -27.34 -22.23
N ALA A 18 -15.72 -28.35 -23.07
CA ALA A 18 -15.60 -29.74 -22.64
C ALA A 18 -14.33 -29.98 -21.80
N ALA A 19 -13.20 -29.37 -22.15
CA ALA A 19 -11.94 -29.49 -21.42
C ALA A 19 -11.94 -28.76 -20.07
N LEU A 20 -12.70 -27.67 -19.95
CA LEU A 20 -12.76 -26.82 -18.76
C LEU A 20 -13.77 -27.31 -17.72
N ARG A 21 -14.79 -28.07 -18.13
CA ARG A 21 -15.85 -28.59 -17.25
C ARG A 21 -15.35 -29.34 -16.00
N PRO A 22 -14.26 -30.14 -16.02
CA PRO A 22 -13.72 -30.81 -14.84
C PRO A 22 -12.98 -29.89 -13.85
N LEU A 23 -12.68 -28.64 -14.25
CA LEU A 23 -11.90 -27.70 -13.43
C LEU A 23 -12.78 -26.89 -12.47
N PHE A 24 -14.09 -26.83 -12.72
CA PHE A 24 -15.03 -26.13 -11.83
C PHE A 24 -15.38 -27.02 -10.65
N ASN A 25 -15.20 -26.49 -9.46
CA ASN A 25 -15.57 -27.14 -8.21
C ASN A 25 -17.10 -27.32 -8.16
N ASP A 26 -17.58 -28.53 -7.85
CA ASP A 26 -19.02 -28.85 -7.72
C ASP A 26 -19.76 -27.95 -6.71
N ASN A 27 -19.03 -27.31 -5.77
CA ASN A 27 -19.58 -26.38 -4.79
C ASN A 27 -19.86 -24.96 -5.31
N TYR A 28 -19.29 -24.59 -6.46
CA TYR A 28 -19.57 -23.32 -7.12
C TYR A 28 -20.46 -23.60 -8.34
N GLY A 29 -21.62 -22.93 -8.42
CA GLY A 29 -22.56 -23.16 -9.52
C GLY A 29 -21.84 -23.08 -10.87
N ALA A 30 -21.92 -24.15 -11.66
CA ALA A 30 -21.23 -24.22 -12.95
C ALA A 30 -21.73 -23.09 -13.86
N PRO A 31 -20.87 -22.16 -14.31
CA PRO A 31 -21.29 -21.10 -15.20
C PRO A 31 -21.85 -21.69 -16.49
N ALA A 32 -22.97 -21.15 -16.99
CA ALA A 32 -23.62 -21.61 -18.22
C ALA A 32 -22.68 -21.52 -19.43
N ASP A 33 -21.76 -20.55 -19.42
CA ASP A 33 -20.65 -20.42 -20.35
C ASP A 33 -19.33 -20.30 -19.57
N ALA A 34 -18.69 -21.44 -19.32
CA ALA A 34 -17.38 -21.52 -18.67
C ALA A 34 -16.28 -20.78 -19.43
N ALA A 35 -16.34 -20.76 -20.77
CA ALA A 35 -15.33 -20.11 -21.59
C ALA A 35 -15.47 -18.59 -21.50
N GLY A 36 -16.69 -18.06 -21.62
CA GLY A 36 -16.99 -16.64 -21.42
C GLY A 36 -16.67 -16.18 -20.00
N PHE A 37 -16.98 -16.99 -18.99
CA PHE A 37 -16.63 -16.72 -17.60
C PHE A 37 -15.12 -16.56 -17.41
N LEU A 38 -14.32 -17.55 -17.84
CA LEU A 38 -12.86 -17.48 -17.72
C LEU A 38 -12.27 -16.35 -18.56
N TRP A 39 -12.79 -16.11 -19.76
CA TRP A 39 -12.34 -15.00 -20.60
C TRP A 39 -12.55 -13.64 -19.93
N THR A 40 -13.70 -13.45 -19.28
CA THR A 40 -14.00 -12.21 -18.53
C THR A 40 -13.01 -12.01 -17.38
N HIS A 41 -12.65 -13.08 -16.69
CA HIS A 41 -11.62 -13.04 -15.64
C HIS A 41 -10.23 -12.73 -16.20
N VAL A 42 -9.83 -13.36 -17.30
CA VAL A 42 -8.56 -13.06 -17.98
C VAL A 42 -8.50 -11.60 -18.44
N GLU A 43 -9.57 -11.06 -19.01
CA GLU A 43 -9.63 -9.64 -19.39
C GLU A 43 -9.51 -8.72 -18.18
N ALA A 44 -10.19 -9.03 -17.07
CA ALA A 44 -10.11 -8.25 -15.83
C ALA A 44 -8.71 -8.31 -15.21
N ASP A 45 -8.08 -9.49 -15.18
CA ASP A 45 -6.75 -9.70 -14.64
C ASP A 45 -5.68 -9.04 -15.50
N LEU A 46 -5.81 -9.08 -16.83
CA LEU A 46 -4.92 -8.37 -17.75
C LEU A 46 -5.09 -6.85 -17.63
N ASP A 47 -6.30 -6.36 -17.39
CA ASP A 47 -6.55 -4.94 -17.12
C ASP A 47 -5.94 -4.50 -15.79
N MET A 48 -6.06 -5.33 -14.74
CA MET A 48 -5.40 -5.13 -13.46
C MET A 48 -3.87 -5.12 -13.62
N LEU A 49 -3.32 -6.11 -14.33
CA LEU A 49 -1.88 -6.22 -14.58
C LEU A 49 -1.35 -4.97 -15.31
N ARG A 50 -2.01 -4.53 -16.39
CA ARG A 50 -1.54 -3.38 -17.18
C ARG A 50 -1.73 -2.03 -16.48
N ARG A 51 -2.81 -1.86 -15.70
CA ARG A 51 -3.19 -0.55 -15.13
C ARG A 51 -2.71 -0.36 -13.70
N ARG A 52 -2.74 -1.41 -12.89
CA ARG A 52 -2.43 -1.33 -11.46
C ARG A 52 -1.04 -1.83 -11.14
N VAL A 53 -0.59 -2.90 -11.77
CA VAL A 53 0.68 -3.55 -11.39
C VAL A 53 1.85 -3.02 -12.19
N LEU A 54 1.79 -3.09 -13.53
CA LEU A 54 2.92 -2.76 -14.39
C LEU A 54 2.91 -1.30 -14.85
N ASP A 55 1.73 -0.69 -14.91
CA ASP A 55 1.48 0.61 -15.56
C ASP A 55 2.03 0.71 -17.00
N ARG A 56 1.93 -0.40 -17.76
CA ARG A 56 2.41 -0.51 -19.14
C ARG A 56 1.27 -0.60 -20.16
N PRO A 57 1.53 -0.33 -21.46
CA PRO A 57 0.56 -0.61 -22.52
C PRO A 57 0.17 -2.10 -22.54
N LEU A 58 -0.97 -2.40 -23.16
CA LEU A 58 -1.49 -3.76 -23.25
C LEU A 58 -0.46 -4.73 -23.85
N ASP A 59 0.22 -4.30 -24.90
CA ASP A 59 1.21 -5.12 -25.62
C ASP A 59 2.37 -5.55 -24.72
N ASP A 60 2.83 -4.67 -23.82
CA ASP A 60 3.89 -4.99 -22.86
C ASP A 60 3.41 -5.97 -21.78
N ALA A 61 2.18 -5.79 -21.28
CA ALA A 61 1.58 -6.74 -20.35
C ALA A 61 1.40 -8.13 -20.98
N CYS A 62 0.94 -8.17 -22.23
CA CYS A 62 0.84 -9.41 -23.01
C CYS A 62 2.22 -10.03 -23.24
N LEU A 63 3.23 -9.23 -23.59
CA LEU A 63 4.58 -9.70 -23.83
C LEU A 63 5.20 -10.34 -22.59
N LEU A 64 5.02 -9.71 -21.43
CA LEU A 64 5.46 -10.25 -20.15
C LEU A 64 4.74 -11.57 -19.83
N LEU A 65 3.43 -11.64 -20.06
CA LEU A 65 2.66 -12.87 -19.88
C LEU A 65 3.15 -13.98 -20.81
N HIS A 66 3.42 -13.67 -22.07
CA HIS A 66 4.00 -14.61 -23.02
C HIS A 66 5.41 -15.08 -22.59
N ALA A 67 6.25 -14.18 -22.09
CA ALA A 67 7.57 -14.54 -21.54
C ALA A 67 7.46 -15.52 -20.37
N LEU A 68 6.55 -15.26 -19.42
CA LEU A 68 6.27 -16.15 -18.29
C LEU A 68 5.74 -17.51 -18.74
N LEU A 69 4.83 -17.55 -19.73
CA LEU A 69 4.31 -18.80 -20.28
C LEU A 69 5.40 -19.61 -20.99
N HIS A 70 6.33 -18.96 -21.69
CA HIS A 70 7.48 -19.64 -22.30
C HIS A 70 8.41 -20.27 -21.26
N LEU A 71 8.69 -19.56 -20.16
CA LEU A 71 9.49 -20.09 -19.05
C LEU A 71 8.79 -21.25 -18.34
N ALA A 72 7.49 -21.12 -18.08
CA ALA A 72 6.68 -22.19 -17.53
C ALA A 72 6.62 -23.42 -18.45
N GLY A 73 6.71 -23.21 -19.77
CA GLY A 73 6.83 -24.26 -20.78
C GLY A 73 8.23 -24.92 -20.86
N GLY A 74 9.18 -24.50 -20.02
CA GLY A 74 10.52 -25.09 -19.93
C GLY A 74 11.57 -24.43 -20.83
N ALA A 75 11.24 -23.35 -21.55
CA ALA A 75 12.25 -22.59 -22.26
C ALA A 75 13.17 -21.90 -21.25
N ARG A 76 14.49 -21.96 -21.49
CA ARG A 76 15.49 -21.25 -20.69
C ARG A 76 16.23 -20.24 -21.56
N PRO A 77 15.65 -19.06 -21.78
CA PRO A 77 16.29 -18.02 -22.56
C PRO A 77 17.52 -17.46 -21.82
N GLU A 78 18.52 -17.02 -22.59
CA GLU A 78 19.74 -16.44 -22.04
C GLU A 78 19.45 -15.20 -21.17
N GLY A 79 20.10 -15.11 -20.01
CA GLY A 79 19.97 -13.98 -19.09
C GLY A 79 18.91 -14.13 -17.99
N VAL A 80 18.20 -15.27 -17.93
CA VAL A 80 17.30 -15.61 -16.81
C VAL A 80 17.95 -16.66 -15.93
N GLU A 81 18.35 -16.26 -14.72
CA GLU A 81 18.82 -17.18 -13.68
C GLU A 81 17.64 -17.57 -12.80
N LEU A 82 17.26 -18.84 -12.83
CA LEU A 82 16.30 -19.41 -11.90
C LEU A 82 17.08 -19.90 -10.67
N ASP A 83 16.60 -19.56 -9.47
CA ASP A 83 17.17 -20.07 -8.23
C ASP A 83 16.79 -21.55 -8.04
N VAL A 84 17.59 -22.43 -8.64
CA VAL A 84 17.42 -23.88 -8.60
C VAL A 84 17.47 -24.40 -7.16
N ARG A 85 18.26 -23.76 -6.30
CA ARG A 85 18.39 -24.16 -4.90
C ARG A 85 17.11 -23.85 -4.13
N ALA A 86 16.58 -22.64 -4.25
CA ALA A 86 15.31 -22.29 -3.63
C ALA A 86 14.15 -23.16 -4.14
N GLN A 87 14.14 -23.49 -5.45
CA GLN A 87 13.16 -24.41 -6.02
C GLN A 87 13.25 -25.80 -5.38
N GLN A 88 14.45 -26.32 -5.18
CA GLN A 88 14.67 -27.62 -4.58
C GLN A 88 14.27 -27.63 -3.09
N GLU A 89 14.59 -26.58 -2.34
CA GLU A 89 14.17 -26.42 -0.93
C GLU A 89 12.64 -26.42 -0.78
N VAL A 90 11.91 -25.74 -1.69
CA VAL A 90 10.43 -25.75 -1.69
C VAL A 90 9.87 -27.15 -2.00
N LEU A 91 10.47 -27.88 -2.96
CA LEU A 91 10.06 -29.24 -3.31
C LEU A 91 10.30 -30.23 -2.18
N GLU A 92 11.45 -30.16 -1.52
CA GLU A 92 11.80 -30.99 -0.35
C GLU A 92 10.85 -30.71 0.82
N ALA A 93 10.56 -29.44 1.10
CA ALA A 93 9.59 -29.04 2.12
C ALA A 93 8.17 -29.55 1.81
N ALA A 94 7.79 -29.56 0.52
CA ALA A 94 6.49 -30.04 0.07
C ALA A 94 6.36 -31.58 0.15
N ALA A 95 7.43 -32.31 -0.20
CA ALA A 95 7.47 -33.77 -0.25
C ALA A 95 7.26 -34.46 1.12
N GLY A 96 7.72 -33.82 2.21
CA GLY A 96 7.56 -34.37 3.57
C GLY A 96 8.13 -35.79 3.72
N GLU A 97 7.48 -36.64 4.53
CA GLU A 97 7.91 -38.04 4.76
C GLU A 97 7.65 -38.97 3.56
N SER A 98 6.81 -38.56 2.60
CA SER A 98 6.37 -39.36 1.45
C SER A 98 7.36 -39.42 0.29
N GLY A 99 8.48 -38.69 0.35
CA GLY A 99 9.58 -38.77 -0.62
C GLY A 99 9.36 -38.06 -1.95
N GLU A 100 8.12 -37.71 -2.32
CA GLU A 100 7.84 -36.98 -3.57
C GLU A 100 6.64 -36.04 -3.44
N ALA A 101 6.78 -34.80 -3.92
CA ALA A 101 5.71 -33.81 -3.91
C ALA A 101 4.82 -33.96 -5.16
N ASP A 102 3.64 -34.57 -5.03
CA ASP A 102 2.66 -34.59 -6.12
C ASP A 102 1.97 -33.22 -6.27
N LEU A 103 2.53 -32.39 -7.15
CA LEU A 103 1.98 -31.09 -7.53
C LEU A 103 0.99 -31.16 -8.70
N SER A 104 0.73 -32.35 -9.27
CA SER A 104 -0.09 -32.49 -10.48
C SER A 104 -1.58 -32.30 -10.24
N ARG A 105 -2.05 -32.56 -9.00
CA ARG A 105 -3.48 -32.55 -8.64
C ARG A 105 -3.88 -31.44 -7.67
N LEU A 106 -2.92 -30.78 -7.02
CA LEU A 106 -3.11 -29.66 -6.07
C LEU A 106 -4.28 -29.87 -5.07
N GLY A 107 -4.51 -31.12 -4.65
CA GLY A 107 -5.66 -31.50 -3.82
C GLY A 107 -5.50 -31.17 -2.33
N LYS A 108 -4.28 -30.88 -1.87
CA LYS A 108 -3.96 -30.52 -0.49
C LYS A 108 -3.50 -29.06 -0.41
N SER A 109 -3.87 -28.35 0.66
CA SER A 109 -3.45 -26.96 0.90
C SER A 109 -1.93 -26.79 0.83
N LYS A 110 -1.16 -27.71 1.44
CA LYS A 110 0.31 -27.71 1.40
C LYS A 110 0.88 -27.78 -0.03
N ALA A 111 0.25 -28.57 -0.92
CA ALA A 111 0.67 -28.67 -2.32
C ALA A 111 0.37 -27.39 -3.12
N ARG A 112 -0.73 -26.69 -2.79
CA ARG A 112 -1.07 -25.38 -3.39
C ARG A 112 -0.06 -24.31 -2.99
N VAL A 113 0.24 -24.20 -1.70
CA VAL A 113 1.24 -23.25 -1.20
C VAL A 113 2.62 -23.51 -1.81
N ALA A 114 3.02 -24.78 -1.93
CA ALA A 114 4.27 -25.13 -2.60
C ALA A 114 4.28 -24.75 -4.09
N TRP A 115 3.16 -24.97 -4.80
CA TRP A 115 3.02 -24.55 -6.19
C TRP A 115 3.06 -23.02 -6.34
N GLU A 116 2.38 -22.27 -5.47
CA GLU A 116 2.41 -20.81 -5.45
C GLU A 116 3.83 -20.27 -5.21
N ALA A 117 4.57 -20.87 -4.27
CA ALA A 117 5.96 -20.50 -4.00
C ALA A 117 6.89 -20.78 -5.20
N LEU A 118 6.74 -21.94 -5.86
CA LEU A 118 7.52 -22.26 -7.06
C LEU A 118 7.19 -21.33 -8.24
N PHE A 119 5.91 -21.02 -8.42
CA PHE A 119 5.46 -20.09 -9.45
C PHE A 119 5.95 -18.66 -9.15
N ALA A 120 5.95 -18.24 -7.89
CA ALA A 120 6.50 -16.96 -7.47
C ALA A 120 8.01 -16.86 -7.76
N LEU A 121 8.80 -17.90 -7.49
CA LEU A 121 10.22 -17.96 -7.85
C LEU A 121 10.45 -17.84 -9.37
N LEU A 122 9.57 -18.44 -10.17
CA LEU A 122 9.61 -18.31 -11.63
C LEU A 122 9.29 -16.88 -12.09
N CYS A 123 8.30 -16.23 -11.46
CA CYS A 123 7.99 -14.83 -11.70
C CYS A 123 9.10 -13.88 -11.24
N ASP A 124 9.81 -14.20 -10.15
CA ASP A 124 10.92 -13.41 -9.61
C ASP A 124 12.14 -13.42 -10.56
N GLY A 125 12.41 -14.55 -11.22
CA GLY A 125 13.45 -14.64 -12.26
C GLY A 125 13.24 -13.71 -13.46
N VAL A 126 12.00 -13.24 -13.68
CA VAL A 126 11.65 -12.32 -14.79
C VAL A 126 11.40 -10.91 -14.29
N SER A 127 10.67 -10.76 -13.19
CA SER A 127 10.09 -9.47 -12.76
C SER A 127 10.35 -9.15 -11.28
N GLY A 128 11.30 -9.87 -10.68
CA GLY A 128 11.62 -9.83 -9.26
C GLY A 128 12.49 -8.69 -8.78
N SER A 129 12.85 -8.74 -7.50
CA SER A 129 13.65 -7.70 -6.83
C SER A 129 15.02 -7.45 -7.51
N ALA A 130 15.57 -8.46 -8.19
CA ALA A 130 16.84 -8.39 -8.91
C ALA A 130 16.73 -7.84 -10.35
N MET A 131 15.53 -7.80 -10.93
CA MET A 131 15.32 -7.38 -12.33
C MET A 131 14.11 -6.45 -12.46
N PRO A 132 14.33 -5.13 -12.64
CA PRO A 132 13.24 -4.20 -12.88
C PRO A 132 12.40 -4.63 -14.08
N VAL A 133 11.07 -4.52 -13.98
CA VAL A 133 10.11 -4.87 -15.05
C VAL A 133 10.49 -4.31 -16.43
N GLY A 134 11.15 -3.15 -16.49
CA GLY A 134 11.67 -2.60 -17.75
C GLY A 134 12.72 -3.51 -18.41
N ARG A 135 13.68 -4.03 -17.63
CA ARG A 135 14.71 -4.97 -18.11
C ARG A 135 14.11 -6.33 -18.48
N ALA A 136 13.08 -6.75 -17.74
CA ALA A 136 12.29 -7.94 -18.05
C ALA A 136 11.63 -7.85 -19.43
N LEU A 137 11.01 -6.71 -19.71
CA LEU A 137 10.39 -6.42 -21.00
C LEU A 137 11.43 -6.30 -22.11
N ASP A 138 12.59 -5.68 -21.85
CA ASP A 138 13.67 -5.60 -22.84
C ASP A 138 14.22 -6.99 -23.20
N LEU A 139 14.38 -7.87 -22.21
CA LEU A 139 14.76 -9.28 -22.42
C LEU A 139 13.67 -10.04 -23.18
N ALA A 140 12.41 -9.92 -22.75
CA ALA A 140 11.27 -10.54 -23.43
C ALA A 140 11.18 -10.07 -24.88
N ARG A 141 11.31 -8.76 -25.14
CA ARG A 141 11.40 -8.20 -26.50
C ARG A 141 12.56 -8.85 -27.25
N GLY A 142 13.75 -8.91 -26.66
CA GLY A 142 14.90 -9.59 -27.23
C GLY A 142 14.63 -11.05 -27.64
N TRP A 143 13.91 -11.82 -26.82
CA TRP A 143 13.56 -13.22 -27.14
C TRP A 143 12.66 -13.34 -28.36
N PHE A 144 11.72 -12.40 -28.52
CA PHE A 144 10.77 -12.41 -29.62
C PHE A 144 11.25 -11.60 -30.85
N THR A 145 12.24 -10.71 -30.71
CA THR A 145 12.85 -9.96 -31.83
C THR A 145 14.12 -10.59 -32.37
N ALA A 146 14.85 -11.43 -31.61
CA ALA A 146 16.01 -12.17 -32.12
C ALA A 146 15.64 -13.19 -33.22
N ALA A 147 14.34 -13.44 -33.43
CA ALA A 147 13.81 -14.19 -34.56
C ALA A 147 13.60 -13.34 -35.83
N ALA A 148 13.87 -12.04 -35.78
CA ALA A 148 13.81 -11.10 -36.91
C ALA A 148 15.21 -10.50 -37.16
N ASP A 149 15.57 -10.36 -38.44
CA ASP A 149 16.93 -10.10 -38.95
C ASP A 149 17.75 -9.03 -38.20
N GLU A 150 19.07 -9.27 -38.13
CA GLU A 150 20.12 -8.58 -37.34
C GLU A 150 20.22 -7.04 -37.49
N ALA A 151 19.48 -6.41 -38.40
CA ALA A 151 19.56 -4.97 -38.66
C ALA A 151 18.85 -4.09 -37.61
N ASP A 152 17.90 -4.63 -36.83
CA ASP A 152 17.04 -3.83 -35.94
C ASP A 152 17.51 -3.75 -34.47
N VAL A 153 18.42 -4.65 -34.06
CA VAL A 153 18.90 -4.77 -32.67
C VAL A 153 19.82 -3.61 -32.24
N SER A 154 20.54 -3.00 -33.20
CA SER A 154 21.43 -1.86 -32.94
C SER A 154 20.67 -0.59 -32.52
N ASN A 155 19.45 -0.39 -33.04
CA ASN A 155 18.63 0.78 -32.71
C ASN A 155 17.98 0.66 -31.32
N ALA A 156 17.66 -0.55 -30.88
CA ALA A 156 17.05 -0.80 -29.56
C ALA A 156 18.01 -0.51 -28.39
N LEU A 157 19.31 -0.77 -28.56
CA LEU A 157 20.31 -0.53 -27.51
C LEU A 157 20.66 0.96 -27.35
N VAL A 158 20.63 1.73 -28.44
CA VAL A 158 20.79 3.21 -28.40
C VAL A 158 19.58 3.87 -27.73
N PHE A 159 18.39 3.32 -27.92
CA PHE A 159 17.12 3.78 -27.36
C PHE A 159 16.99 3.59 -25.84
N VAL A 160 17.59 2.55 -25.28
CA VAL A 160 17.61 2.29 -23.82
C VAL A 160 18.59 3.22 -23.09
N ALA A 161 19.68 3.64 -23.74
CA ALA A 161 20.61 4.62 -23.20
C ALA A 161 20.04 6.06 -23.14
N GLU A 162 19.14 6.39 -24.07
CA GLU A 162 18.37 7.66 -24.09
C GLU A 162 17.26 7.71 -23.04
N LEU A 163 16.76 6.56 -22.59
CA LEU A 163 15.63 6.44 -21.66
C LEU A 163 15.95 6.88 -20.21
N LYS A 164 17.21 7.21 -19.91
CA LYS A 164 17.71 7.59 -18.57
C LYS A 164 17.97 9.10 -18.40
N GLU A 165 17.48 9.95 -19.30
CA GLU A 165 17.79 11.40 -19.32
C GLU A 165 17.43 12.16 -18.02
N GLN A 166 18.42 12.32 -17.14
CA GLN A 166 18.57 13.50 -16.28
C GLN A 166 19.63 14.42 -16.90
N PHE A 167 19.30 15.20 -17.94
CA PHE A 167 20.29 16.12 -18.53
C PHE A 167 19.72 17.47 -18.97
N ARG A 168 20.54 18.52 -18.79
CA ARG A 168 20.23 19.91 -19.15
C ARG A 168 20.33 20.11 -20.67
N VAL A 169 19.21 20.46 -21.28
CA VAL A 169 19.02 20.59 -22.75
C VAL A 169 19.94 21.66 -23.36
N GLU A 170 20.33 22.67 -22.56
CA GLU A 170 21.18 23.77 -22.99
C GLU A 170 22.63 23.33 -23.23
N ALA A 171 23.06 22.21 -22.65
CA ALA A 171 24.42 21.69 -22.76
C ALA A 171 24.66 20.82 -24.01
N LEU A 172 23.62 20.51 -24.80
CA LEU A 172 23.70 19.62 -25.95
C LEU A 172 23.99 20.37 -27.26
N ASP A 173 24.86 19.81 -28.09
CA ASP A 173 25.09 20.32 -29.44
C ASP A 173 23.83 20.20 -30.32
N ALA A 174 23.77 20.99 -31.40
CA ALA A 174 22.60 21.09 -32.28
C ALA A 174 22.34 19.84 -33.14
N ALA A 175 23.32 18.97 -33.33
CA ALA A 175 23.17 17.69 -34.04
C ALA A 175 22.58 16.61 -33.14
N ARG A 176 22.97 16.59 -31.86
CA ARG A 176 22.46 15.68 -30.84
C ARG A 176 21.02 15.99 -30.47
N ARG A 177 20.66 17.29 -30.35
CA ARG A 177 19.26 17.73 -30.21
C ARG A 177 18.37 17.31 -31.38
N ARG A 178 18.89 17.29 -32.61
CA ARG A 178 18.14 16.84 -33.78
C ARG A 178 17.85 15.34 -33.79
N ARG A 179 18.72 14.53 -33.18
CA ARG A 179 18.50 13.07 -33.04
C ARG A 179 17.47 12.75 -31.95
N ALA A 180 17.42 13.54 -30.88
CA ALA A 180 16.45 13.38 -29.78
C ALA A 180 15.06 13.97 -30.06
N LEU A 181 14.86 14.71 -31.17
CA LEU A 181 13.57 15.33 -31.55
C LEU A 181 12.37 14.35 -31.55
N PRO A 182 12.49 13.10 -32.02
CA PRO A 182 11.39 12.13 -31.94
C PRO A 182 10.98 11.80 -30.50
N ASN A 183 11.90 11.90 -29.52
CA ASN A 183 11.62 11.63 -28.12
C ASN A 183 10.72 12.68 -27.46
N LEU A 184 10.68 13.92 -27.97
CA LEU A 184 9.73 14.95 -27.53
C LEU A 184 8.27 14.61 -27.85
N TRP A 185 8.05 13.77 -28.88
CA TRP A 185 6.72 13.35 -29.34
C TRP A 185 6.32 11.97 -28.83
N ARG A 186 7.15 11.34 -28.00
CA ARG A 186 6.81 10.05 -27.39
C ARG A 186 5.71 10.26 -26.36
N TYR A 187 4.72 9.39 -26.42
CA TYR A 187 3.65 9.35 -25.43
C TYR A 187 4.27 9.10 -24.05
N SER A 188 4.18 10.11 -23.19
CA SER A 188 4.43 9.96 -21.75
C SER A 188 3.10 9.68 -21.08
N ARG A 189 3.03 8.59 -20.31
CA ARG A 189 1.80 8.25 -19.60
C ARG A 189 1.57 9.28 -18.48
N PRO A 190 0.35 9.81 -18.31
CA PRO A 190 0.05 10.68 -17.19
C PRO A 190 0.19 9.92 -15.88
N PHE A 191 0.59 10.63 -14.82
CA PHE A 191 0.66 10.09 -13.47
C PHE A 191 -0.65 9.39 -13.09
N SER A 192 -0.53 8.16 -12.59
CA SER A 192 -1.64 7.39 -12.02
C SER A 192 -1.34 7.12 -10.56
N ARG A 193 -2.30 7.44 -9.69
CA ARG A 193 -2.21 7.12 -8.26
C ARG A 193 -1.99 5.63 -8.06
N ASP A 194 -2.76 4.79 -8.75
CA ASP A 194 -2.68 3.34 -8.58
C ASP A 194 -1.30 2.80 -8.96
N ALA A 195 -0.69 3.35 -10.02
CA ALA A 195 0.67 2.98 -10.45
C ALA A 195 1.73 3.40 -9.43
N PHE A 196 1.61 4.61 -8.88
CA PHE A 196 2.47 5.07 -7.80
C PHE A 196 2.35 4.15 -6.58
N TRP A 197 1.14 3.82 -6.15
CA TRP A 197 0.90 2.94 -5.00
C TRP A 197 1.49 1.54 -5.21
N ALA A 198 1.39 0.98 -6.42
CA ALA A 198 2.01 -0.30 -6.75
C ALA A 198 3.54 -0.24 -6.71
N GLN A 199 4.15 0.81 -7.24
CA GLN A 199 5.61 1.01 -7.16
C GLN A 199 6.09 1.09 -5.71
N VAL A 200 5.34 1.77 -4.84
CA VAL A 200 5.66 1.85 -3.42
C VAL A 200 5.56 0.50 -2.74
N ARG A 201 4.50 -0.27 -3.00
CA ARG A 201 4.34 -1.62 -2.43
C ARG A 201 5.48 -2.56 -2.85
N LEU A 202 5.89 -2.50 -4.10
CA LEU A 202 7.03 -3.28 -4.61
C LEU A 202 8.36 -2.83 -3.98
N ALA A 203 8.49 -1.55 -3.63
CA ALA A 203 9.68 -0.97 -3.01
C ALA A 203 9.56 -0.80 -1.49
N GLY A 204 8.62 -1.49 -0.83
CA GLY A 204 8.25 -1.24 0.56
C GLY A 204 9.43 -1.33 1.54
N ASP A 205 10.33 -2.30 1.34
CA ASP A 205 11.53 -2.47 2.18
C ASP A 205 12.54 -1.33 2.01
N ALA A 206 12.62 -0.77 0.81
CA ALA A 206 13.52 0.35 0.50
C ALA A 206 12.97 1.70 0.98
N HIS A 207 11.64 1.84 1.02
CA HIS A 207 10.92 3.07 1.39
C HIS A 207 9.81 2.80 2.43
N PRO A 208 10.17 2.36 3.65
CA PRO A 208 9.20 1.89 4.64
C PRO A 208 8.28 2.99 5.15
N LEU A 209 8.76 4.24 5.24
CA LEU A 209 7.93 5.37 5.66
C LEU A 209 6.83 5.65 4.64
N LEU A 210 7.21 5.65 3.37
CA LEU A 210 6.29 5.91 2.28
C LEU A 210 5.25 4.78 2.14
N ALA A 211 5.68 3.53 2.31
CA ALA A 211 4.78 2.38 2.36
C ALA A 211 3.79 2.48 3.52
N HIS A 212 4.27 2.72 4.74
CA HIS A 212 3.43 2.81 5.94
C HIS A 212 2.36 3.91 5.82
N MET A 213 2.74 5.09 5.32
CA MET A 213 1.83 6.22 5.16
C MET A 213 0.74 5.97 4.12
N LEU A 214 1.06 5.27 3.04
CA LEU A 214 0.11 4.98 1.96
C LEU A 214 -0.75 3.74 2.25
N GLU A 215 -0.30 2.80 3.07
CA GLU A 215 -1.13 1.68 3.50
C GLU A 215 -2.31 2.13 4.38
N ARG A 216 -2.10 3.14 5.22
CA ARG A 216 -3.08 3.57 6.24
C ARG A 216 -3.26 5.09 6.28
N PRO A 217 -3.67 5.73 5.16
CA PRO A 217 -3.70 7.19 5.06
C PRO A 217 -4.65 7.84 6.06
N GLU A 218 -5.78 7.19 6.37
CA GLU A 218 -6.76 7.68 7.33
C GLU A 218 -6.25 7.63 8.77
N GLU A 219 -5.52 6.57 9.16
CA GLU A 219 -4.95 6.45 10.50
C GLU A 219 -3.92 7.54 10.76
N VAL A 220 -3.07 7.81 9.77
CA VAL A 220 -2.09 8.89 9.87
C VAL A 220 -2.77 10.25 9.93
N ALA A 221 -3.79 10.48 9.09
CA ALA A 221 -4.54 11.75 9.12
C ALA A 221 -5.16 12.01 10.51
N ASN A 222 -5.58 10.97 11.22
CA ASN A 222 -6.13 11.09 12.57
C ASN A 222 -5.09 11.51 13.63
N LEU A 223 -3.79 11.26 13.40
CA LEU A 223 -2.73 11.70 14.31
C LEU A 223 -2.66 13.22 14.42
N ALA A 224 -3.14 13.96 13.41
CA ALA A 224 -3.30 15.41 13.46
C ALA A 224 -4.30 15.87 14.55
N LEU A 225 -5.28 15.02 14.89
CA LEU A 225 -6.34 15.29 15.87
C LEU A 225 -5.92 14.97 17.32
N LEU A 226 -4.76 14.32 17.51
CA LEU A 226 -4.25 13.89 18.81
C LEU A 226 -4.17 15.02 19.86
N PRO A 227 -3.74 16.26 19.52
CA PRO A 227 -3.76 17.36 20.49
C PRO A 227 -5.17 17.68 20.98
N GLY A 228 -6.18 17.60 20.11
CA GLY A 228 -7.59 17.82 20.45
C GLY A 228 -8.11 16.74 21.40
N VAL A 229 -7.73 15.48 21.18
CA VAL A 229 -8.03 14.36 22.09
C VAL A 229 -7.48 14.62 23.49
N PHE A 230 -6.18 14.90 23.63
CA PHE A 230 -5.60 15.18 24.94
C PHE A 230 -6.18 16.43 25.59
N ARG A 231 -6.49 17.46 24.79
CA ARG A 231 -7.15 18.67 25.28
C ARG A 231 -8.54 18.36 25.85
N TRP A 232 -9.33 17.52 25.17
CA TRP A 232 -10.65 17.10 25.65
C TRP A 232 -10.56 16.36 26.99
N LEU A 233 -9.65 15.38 27.08
CA LEU A 233 -9.44 14.62 28.31
C LEU A 233 -8.97 15.51 29.47
N ALA A 234 -8.04 16.44 29.21
CA ALA A 234 -7.57 17.40 30.19
C ALA A 234 -8.70 18.32 30.70
N LEU A 235 -9.55 18.83 29.81
CA LEU A 235 -10.69 19.68 30.18
C LEU A 235 -11.71 18.93 31.05
N LEU A 236 -11.99 17.67 30.73
CA LEU A 236 -12.86 16.82 31.55
C LEU A 236 -12.28 16.58 32.94
N LEU A 237 -10.98 16.25 33.02
CA LEU A 237 -10.29 16.06 34.29
C LEU A 237 -10.24 17.36 35.12
N GLU A 238 -9.90 18.50 34.51
CA GLU A 238 -9.87 19.80 35.22
C GLU A 238 -11.23 20.16 35.83
N ARG A 239 -12.33 19.85 35.13
CA ARG A 239 -13.68 20.22 35.58
C ARG A 239 -14.29 19.23 36.54
N TYR A 240 -14.12 17.93 36.30
CA TYR A 240 -14.90 16.86 36.93
C TYR A 240 -14.09 15.88 37.78
N ASN A 241 -12.75 15.97 37.79
CA ASN A 241 -11.94 15.09 38.63
C ASN A 241 -12.35 15.22 40.11
N LEU A 242 -12.63 14.07 40.74
CA LEU A 242 -13.14 13.94 42.11
C LEU A 242 -14.47 14.66 42.43
N ARG A 243 -15.18 15.17 41.41
CA ARG A 243 -16.44 15.93 41.58
C ARG A 243 -17.67 15.22 41.06
N LEU A 244 -17.47 14.17 40.28
CA LEU A 244 -18.55 13.41 39.69
C LEU A 244 -18.46 11.97 40.18
N ASP A 245 -19.56 11.48 40.73
CA ASP A 245 -19.71 10.05 41.00
C ASP A 245 -20.08 9.31 39.69
N ARG A 246 -20.03 7.97 39.76
CA ARG A 246 -20.21 7.13 38.58
C ARG A 246 -21.64 7.19 38.02
N GLU A 247 -22.64 7.29 38.89
CA GLU A 247 -24.05 7.36 38.45
C GLU A 247 -24.35 8.71 37.81
N ALA A 248 -23.84 9.80 38.37
CA ALA A 248 -23.89 11.12 37.75
C ALA A 248 -23.16 11.15 36.41
N ALA A 249 -22.06 10.40 36.24
CA ALA A 249 -21.32 10.31 34.97
C ALA A 249 -22.12 9.61 33.87
N ARG A 250 -22.93 8.62 34.26
CA ARG A 250 -23.82 7.92 33.33
C ARG A 250 -25.06 8.73 32.97
N ALA A 251 -25.53 9.58 33.89
CA ALA A 251 -26.70 10.45 33.67
C ALA A 251 -26.36 11.72 32.88
N LEU A 252 -25.14 12.25 33.03
CA LEU A 252 -24.71 13.49 32.38
C LEU A 252 -24.31 13.26 30.92
N LYS A 253 -24.98 13.95 30.00
CA LYS A 253 -24.68 13.92 28.57
C LYS A 253 -23.61 14.92 28.18
N ILE A 254 -22.82 14.59 27.17
CA ILE A 254 -21.78 15.47 26.63
C ILE A 254 -22.38 16.79 26.10
N GLY A 255 -23.56 16.74 25.49
CA GLY A 255 -24.25 17.92 24.97
C GLY A 255 -24.58 18.96 26.05
N ASP A 256 -24.89 18.52 27.26
CA ASP A 256 -25.13 19.41 28.40
C ASP A 256 -23.81 20.03 28.90
N ILE A 257 -22.72 19.26 28.90
CA ILE A 257 -21.37 19.77 29.22
C ILE A 257 -20.92 20.85 28.23
N LEU A 258 -21.20 20.63 26.93
CA LEU A 258 -20.86 21.58 25.87
C LEU A 258 -21.70 22.86 25.95
N ARG A 259 -22.99 22.75 26.34
CA ARG A 259 -23.85 23.92 26.55
C ARG A 259 -23.40 24.75 27.74
N ASP A 260 -22.99 24.08 28.81
CA ASP A 260 -22.54 24.69 30.06
C ASP A 260 -21.02 24.90 30.09
N ALA A 261 -20.35 24.90 28.92
CA ALA A 261 -18.91 24.99 28.84
C ALA A 261 -18.42 26.40 29.24
N PRO A 262 -17.40 26.51 30.11
CA PRO A 262 -16.86 27.80 30.54
C PRO A 262 -15.99 28.49 29.47
N SER A 263 -15.66 27.78 28.39
CA SER A 263 -14.75 28.25 27.35
C SER A 263 -15.12 27.67 25.99
N ASP A 264 -14.92 28.47 24.95
CA ASP A 264 -15.11 28.06 23.54
C ASP A 264 -14.14 26.95 23.10
N ALA A 265 -13.14 26.60 23.92
CA ALA A 265 -12.19 25.52 23.65
C ALA A 265 -12.79 24.10 23.75
N TRP A 266 -13.97 23.94 24.39
CA TRP A 266 -14.59 22.63 24.60
C TRP A 266 -15.17 22.02 23.32
N ALA A 267 -15.88 22.82 22.52
CA ALA A 267 -16.50 22.38 21.28
C ALA A 267 -15.48 21.86 20.23
N PRO A 268 -14.37 22.56 19.91
CA PRO A 268 -13.38 22.05 18.96
C PRO A 268 -12.65 20.81 19.50
N ALA A 269 -12.31 20.78 20.80
CA ALA A 269 -11.66 19.61 21.40
C ALA A 269 -12.56 18.36 21.34
N PHE A 270 -13.86 18.51 21.59
CA PHE A 270 -14.82 17.42 21.44
C PHE A 270 -14.97 16.99 19.98
N ALA A 271 -15.00 17.92 19.02
CA ALA A 271 -15.12 17.59 17.60
C ALA A 271 -13.92 16.75 17.13
N ASP A 272 -12.71 17.11 17.53
CA ASP A 272 -11.49 16.35 17.24
C ASP A 272 -11.54 14.96 17.90
N PHE A 273 -11.97 14.88 19.16
CA PHE A 273 -12.14 13.63 19.89
C PHE A 273 -13.16 12.70 19.21
N ALA A 274 -14.34 13.20 18.86
CA ALA A 274 -15.41 12.42 18.23
C ALA A 274 -15.00 11.89 16.86
N ARG A 275 -14.33 12.70 16.02
CA ARG A 275 -13.80 12.26 14.72
C ARG A 275 -12.74 11.18 14.87
N CYS A 276 -11.86 11.34 15.86
CA CYS A 276 -10.83 10.35 16.14
C CYS A 276 -11.43 9.05 16.67
N TRP A 277 -12.47 9.14 17.50
CA TRP A 277 -13.22 7.97 17.98
C TRP A 277 -13.84 7.21 16.81
N GLU A 278 -14.60 7.87 15.93
CA GLU A 278 -15.29 7.23 14.82
C GLU A 278 -14.35 6.40 13.93
N THR A 279 -13.15 6.92 13.67
CA THR A 279 -12.22 6.33 12.72
C THR A 279 -11.26 5.31 13.35
N SER A 280 -10.80 5.58 14.58
CA SER A 280 -9.76 4.77 15.23
C SER A 280 -10.31 3.78 16.27
N TRP A 281 -11.47 4.05 16.89
CA TRP A 281 -12.05 3.18 17.93
C TRP A 281 -12.34 1.74 17.47
N PRO A 282 -12.86 1.49 16.24
CA PRO A 282 -13.08 0.12 15.77
C PRO A 282 -11.81 -0.75 15.69
N LYS A 283 -10.62 -0.12 15.74
CA LYS A 283 -9.31 -0.78 15.62
C LYS A 283 -8.65 -1.05 16.98
N VAL A 284 -9.11 -0.38 18.03
CA VAL A 284 -8.65 -0.61 19.40
C VAL A 284 -9.21 -1.97 19.84
N ARG A 285 -8.38 -2.87 20.36
CA ARG A 285 -8.82 -4.21 20.82
C ARG A 285 -8.70 -4.40 22.32
N ALA A 286 -7.72 -3.76 22.93
CA ALA A 286 -7.39 -3.94 24.34
C ALA A 286 -6.73 -2.69 24.91
N TYR A 287 -6.77 -2.58 26.23
CA TYR A 287 -5.99 -1.63 27.03
C TYR A 287 -5.12 -2.41 28.01
N GLY A 288 -3.80 -2.36 27.83
CA GLY A 288 -2.88 -3.23 28.57
C GLY A 288 -3.22 -4.71 28.38
N CYS A 289 -3.60 -5.39 29.46
CA CYS A 289 -4.02 -6.80 29.43
C CYS A 289 -5.55 -6.99 29.42
N THR A 290 -6.34 -5.90 29.42
CA THR A 290 -7.81 -5.95 29.49
C THR A 290 -8.40 -5.86 28.10
N GLU A 291 -9.14 -6.89 27.69
CA GLU A 291 -9.93 -6.87 26.47
C GLU A 291 -11.14 -5.95 26.63
N ILE A 292 -11.42 -5.16 25.60
CA ILE A 292 -12.56 -4.24 25.60
C ILE A 292 -13.83 -5.04 25.25
N PRO A 293 -14.91 -4.94 26.03
CA PRO A 293 -16.17 -5.60 25.72
C PRO A 293 -16.71 -5.25 24.33
N ALA A 294 -17.26 -6.25 23.63
CA ALA A 294 -17.81 -6.09 22.27
C ALA A 294 -18.84 -4.95 22.18
N ASP A 295 -19.68 -4.81 23.20
CA ASP A 295 -20.72 -3.79 23.30
C ASP A 295 -20.16 -2.36 23.23
N PHE A 296 -18.91 -2.15 23.65
CA PHE A 296 -18.28 -0.83 23.60
C PHE A 296 -17.74 -0.49 22.21
N HIS A 297 -17.43 -1.48 21.36
CA HIS A 297 -16.92 -1.23 19.99
C HIS A 297 -17.97 -0.65 19.05
N GLU A 298 -19.25 -0.93 19.30
CA GLU A 298 -20.36 -0.40 18.52
C GLU A 298 -20.72 1.05 18.93
N LEU A 299 -20.19 1.53 20.05
CA LEU A 299 -20.48 2.85 20.56
C LEU A 299 -19.98 3.95 19.60
N ARG A 300 -20.91 4.83 19.22
CA ARG A 300 -20.62 6.08 18.51
C ARG A 300 -20.70 7.23 19.50
N VAL A 301 -19.63 7.99 19.60
CA VAL A 301 -19.60 9.19 20.44
C VAL A 301 -20.34 10.32 19.73
N SER A 302 -21.35 10.84 20.41
CA SER A 302 -22.17 11.97 19.97
C SER A 302 -22.50 12.86 21.17
N PRO A 303 -23.08 14.05 20.97
CA PRO A 303 -23.52 14.89 22.09
C PRO A 303 -24.51 14.21 23.03
N ASP A 304 -25.23 13.18 22.58
CA ASP A 304 -26.16 12.41 23.41
C ASP A 304 -25.50 11.30 24.25
N THR A 305 -24.23 11.02 24.00
CA THR A 305 -23.47 9.99 24.73
C THR A 305 -23.21 10.44 26.18
N ALA A 306 -23.25 9.48 27.11
CA ALA A 306 -22.91 9.73 28.51
C ALA A 306 -21.43 10.05 28.70
N VAL A 307 -21.11 10.98 29.60
CA VAL A 307 -19.72 11.39 29.86
C VAL A 307 -18.86 10.27 30.45
N SER A 308 -19.48 9.24 31.04
CA SER A 308 -18.78 8.06 31.57
C SER A 308 -17.86 7.38 30.54
N PHE A 309 -18.20 7.45 29.24
CA PHE A 309 -17.37 6.89 28.15
C PHE A 309 -16.26 7.82 27.66
N CYS A 310 -16.21 9.06 28.15
CA CYS A 310 -15.22 10.07 27.76
C CYS A 310 -14.31 10.48 28.93
N LEU A 311 -14.73 10.22 30.17
CA LEU A 311 -13.95 10.53 31.36
C LEU A 311 -12.89 9.44 31.60
N PRO A 312 -11.58 9.78 31.62
CA PRO A 312 -10.52 8.82 31.90
C PRO A 312 -10.69 8.18 33.29
N CYS A 313 -10.82 6.87 33.34
CA CYS A 313 -10.82 6.09 34.57
C CYS A 313 -10.19 4.72 34.32
N GLY A 314 -9.44 4.19 35.29
CA GLY A 314 -8.81 2.86 35.15
C GLY A 314 -9.78 1.69 35.16
N GLU A 315 -11.08 1.95 35.37
CA GLU A 315 -12.12 0.94 35.57
C GLU A 315 -13.30 1.18 34.60
N ASP A 316 -13.90 0.08 34.15
CA ASP A 316 -15.15 0.03 33.38
C ASP A 316 -15.18 0.92 32.12
N GLU A 317 -16.21 1.76 31.97
CA GLU A 317 -16.44 2.60 30.79
C GLU A 317 -15.32 3.64 30.57
N GLY A 318 -14.67 4.08 31.65
CA GLY A 318 -13.59 5.06 31.60
C GLY A 318 -12.27 4.52 31.06
N VAL A 319 -12.17 3.19 30.85
CA VAL A 319 -11.04 2.56 30.17
C VAL A 319 -11.03 2.94 28.69
N CYS A 320 -12.18 3.19 28.08
CA CYS A 320 -12.28 3.48 26.65
C CYS A 320 -11.46 4.70 26.18
N PRO A 321 -11.58 5.89 26.81
CA PRO A 321 -10.78 7.05 26.42
C PRO A 321 -9.28 6.85 26.69
N LEU A 322 -8.90 6.07 27.71
CA LEU A 322 -7.50 5.70 27.98
C LEU A 322 -6.94 4.78 26.89
N ALA A 323 -7.73 3.78 26.48
CA ALA A 323 -7.38 2.84 25.42
C ALA A 323 -7.19 3.55 24.08
N LEU A 324 -8.09 4.46 23.74
CA LEU A 324 -7.98 5.27 22.54
C LEU A 324 -6.73 6.16 22.58
N ALA A 325 -6.49 6.86 23.69
CA ALA A 325 -5.32 7.72 23.83
C ALA A 325 -4.00 6.92 23.73
N GLN A 326 -3.93 5.73 24.35
CA GLN A 326 -2.77 4.85 24.26
C GLN A 326 -2.54 4.35 22.83
N TYR A 327 -3.59 3.88 22.15
CA TYR A 327 -3.51 3.40 20.77
C TYR A 327 -2.97 4.48 19.82
N LEU A 328 -3.53 5.69 19.89
CA LEU A 328 -3.08 6.81 19.06
C LEU A 328 -1.65 7.23 19.39
N THR A 329 -1.27 7.18 20.66
CA THR A 329 0.10 7.50 21.08
C THR A 329 1.09 6.47 20.53
N HIS A 330 0.76 5.18 20.58
CA HIS A 330 1.59 4.14 20.00
C HIS A 330 1.76 4.34 18.50
N LEU A 331 0.67 4.55 17.75
CA LEU A 331 0.73 4.84 16.31
C LEU A 331 1.61 6.07 16.00
N HIS A 332 1.46 7.14 16.79
CA HIS A 332 2.26 8.36 16.62
C HIS A 332 3.74 8.15 16.94
N ASN A 333 4.05 7.42 18.01
CA ASN A 333 5.41 7.14 18.43
C ASN A 333 6.12 6.16 17.48
N ASP A 334 5.40 5.17 16.95
CA ASP A 334 5.91 4.26 15.91
C ASP A 334 6.30 5.04 14.65
N LEU A 335 5.46 5.99 14.23
CA LEU A 335 5.77 6.88 13.11
C LEU A 335 6.98 7.78 13.40
N CYS A 336 7.08 8.34 14.61
CA CYS A 336 8.26 9.10 15.02
C CYS A 336 9.54 8.26 15.00
N GLN A 337 9.46 6.99 15.42
CA GLN A 337 10.58 6.07 15.39
C GLN A 337 11.04 5.81 13.95
N MET A 338 10.11 5.51 13.02
CA MET A 338 10.46 5.30 11.61
C MET A 338 11.13 6.54 10.99
N VAL A 339 10.66 7.75 11.33
CA VAL A 339 11.28 9.01 10.88
C VAL A 339 12.70 9.15 11.45
N ARG A 340 12.91 8.81 12.71
CA ARG A 340 14.24 8.83 13.33
C ARG A 340 15.19 7.83 12.66
N GLU A 341 14.71 6.62 12.37
CA GLU A 341 15.49 5.62 11.64
C GLU A 341 15.87 6.10 10.23
N HIS A 342 14.97 6.80 9.54
CA HIS A 342 15.26 7.41 8.24
C HIS A 342 16.38 8.47 8.31
N TYR A 343 16.35 9.33 9.33
CA TYR A 343 17.42 10.32 9.55
C TYR A 343 18.76 9.67 9.92
N LEU A 344 18.74 8.63 10.76
CA LEU A 344 19.93 7.84 11.12
C LEU A 344 20.57 7.18 9.90
N ARG A 345 19.77 6.58 9.01
CA ARG A 345 20.24 6.02 7.73
C ARG A 345 20.86 7.08 6.82
N SER A 346 20.41 8.32 6.93
CA SER A 346 20.92 9.47 6.18
C SER A 346 22.12 10.16 6.84
N GLY A 347 22.61 9.65 7.98
CA GLY A 347 23.73 10.22 8.73
C GLY A 347 23.40 11.53 9.46
N GLN A 348 22.11 11.85 9.61
CA GLN A 348 21.66 13.02 10.37
C GLN A 348 21.29 12.60 11.79
N ASP A 349 21.94 13.21 12.78
CA ASP A 349 21.58 13.01 14.18
C ASP A 349 20.48 14.01 14.57
N VAL A 350 19.32 13.49 14.95
CA VAL A 350 18.16 14.30 15.32
C VAL A 350 17.93 14.13 16.80
N ASN A 351 18.15 15.21 17.55
CA ASN A 351 17.78 15.26 18.97
C ASN A 351 16.27 15.03 19.10
N ALA A 352 15.89 13.84 19.57
CA ALA A 352 14.52 13.44 19.83
C ALA A 352 14.17 13.77 21.29
N ALA A 353 13.93 15.05 21.58
CA ALA A 353 13.31 15.42 22.84
C ALA A 353 11.84 14.98 22.80
N ALA A 354 11.43 14.13 23.75
CA ALA A 354 10.04 13.77 23.94
C ALA A 354 9.25 14.99 24.44
N VAL A 355 7.98 15.05 24.06
CA VAL A 355 7.05 16.11 24.45
C VAL A 355 5.96 15.49 25.33
N SER A 356 5.74 16.05 26.51
CA SER A 356 4.60 15.65 27.38
C SER A 356 3.28 15.91 26.66
N SER A 357 2.31 15.00 26.81
CA SER A 357 0.95 15.13 26.27
C SER A 357 0.28 16.46 26.63
N ARG A 358 0.62 17.06 27.77
CA ARG A 358 0.11 18.37 28.23
C ARG A 358 0.60 19.55 27.41
N ARG A 359 1.75 19.40 26.75
CA ARG A 359 2.39 20.41 25.88
C ARG A 359 2.31 20.02 24.41
N LEU A 360 1.52 19.00 24.08
CA LEU A 360 1.31 18.59 22.70
C LEU A 360 0.54 19.69 21.96
N THR A 361 1.05 20.05 20.78
CA THR A 361 0.46 21.05 19.91
C THR A 361 0.40 20.47 18.49
N PRO A 362 -0.42 21.04 17.59
CA PRO A 362 -0.50 20.57 16.21
C PRO A 362 0.85 20.55 15.47
N SER A 363 1.84 21.36 15.89
CA SER A 363 3.18 21.37 15.31
C SER A 363 4.01 20.11 15.62
N HIS A 364 3.63 19.34 16.64
CA HIS A 364 4.27 18.08 17.01
C HIS A 364 3.62 16.85 16.34
N CYS A 365 2.52 17.06 15.60
CA CYS A 365 1.73 16.02 14.95
C CYS A 365 1.87 16.07 13.41
N THR A 366 1.34 15.06 12.73
CA THR A 366 1.36 14.97 11.27
C THR A 366 0.46 16.04 10.65
N THR A 367 0.91 16.67 9.55
CA THR A 367 0.08 17.56 8.72
C THR A 367 -0.20 16.95 7.35
N PHE A 368 -0.32 15.62 7.31
CA PHE A 368 -0.39 14.89 6.05
C PHE A 368 -1.78 15.03 5.40
N ASP A 369 -1.78 15.59 4.19
CA ASP A 369 -2.93 15.57 3.28
C ASP A 369 -2.58 14.68 2.08
N PRO A 370 -3.24 13.51 1.93
CA PRO A 370 -2.98 12.59 0.82
C PRO A 370 -3.14 13.25 -0.55
N ALA A 371 -4.15 14.11 -0.74
CA ALA A 371 -4.43 14.70 -2.04
C ALA A 371 -3.35 15.73 -2.44
N ALA A 372 -2.93 16.57 -1.48
CA ALA A 372 -1.83 17.51 -1.70
C ALA A 372 -0.49 16.79 -1.94
N PHE A 373 -0.23 15.70 -1.23
CA PHE A 373 0.97 14.90 -1.44
C PHE A 373 0.99 14.24 -2.82
N GLU A 374 -0.12 13.64 -3.26
CA GLU A 374 -0.24 13.06 -4.60
C GLU A 374 -0.03 14.10 -5.71
N ALA A 375 -0.58 15.31 -5.54
CA ALA A 375 -0.35 16.41 -6.47
C ALA A 375 1.15 16.79 -6.52
N TYR A 376 1.83 16.83 -5.37
CA TYR A 376 3.26 17.08 -5.33
C TYR A 376 4.08 15.98 -6.03
N VAL A 377 3.75 14.71 -5.80
CA VAL A 377 4.43 13.58 -6.44
C VAL A 377 4.27 13.65 -7.96
N ARG A 378 3.07 13.95 -8.45
CA ARG A 378 2.80 14.14 -9.88
C ARG A 378 3.63 15.28 -10.47
N ASP A 379 3.74 16.40 -9.77
CA ASP A 379 4.32 17.61 -10.36
C ASP A 379 5.85 17.65 -10.21
N GLN A 380 6.41 16.97 -9.19
CA GLN A 380 7.81 17.10 -8.79
C GLN A 380 8.58 15.79 -8.73
N CYS A 381 7.91 14.64 -8.63
CA CYS A 381 8.57 13.34 -8.48
C CYS A 381 8.41 12.44 -9.70
N THR A 382 7.79 12.89 -10.80
CA THR A 382 7.74 12.10 -12.02
C THR A 382 9.09 12.08 -12.73
N LEU A 383 9.60 10.88 -12.96
CA LEU A 383 10.68 10.60 -13.88
C LEU A 383 10.11 10.46 -15.30
N GLY A 384 10.95 10.68 -16.31
CA GLY A 384 10.57 10.41 -17.71
C GLY A 384 10.08 8.96 -17.89
N ALA A 385 9.12 8.75 -18.80
CA ALA A 385 8.48 7.47 -19.11
C ALA A 385 7.56 6.85 -18.02
N GLY A 386 7.01 7.66 -17.10
CA GLY A 386 5.98 7.23 -16.15
C GLY A 386 6.51 6.62 -14.85
N GLY A 387 7.83 6.63 -14.63
CA GLY A 387 8.42 6.26 -13.34
C GLY A 387 8.23 7.37 -12.30
N VAL A 388 8.23 7.01 -11.02
CA VAL A 388 8.24 7.98 -9.91
C VAL A 388 9.56 7.87 -9.15
N ASP A 389 10.17 9.01 -8.85
CA ASP A 389 11.32 9.10 -7.95
C ASP A 389 10.86 8.94 -6.50
N LEU A 390 10.81 7.69 -6.04
CA LEU A 390 10.38 7.33 -4.69
C LEU A 390 11.29 7.94 -3.61
N LYS A 391 12.59 8.08 -3.89
CA LYS A 391 13.54 8.70 -2.96
C LYS A 391 13.23 10.18 -2.77
N LYS A 392 12.95 10.91 -3.86
CA LYS A 392 12.52 12.32 -3.78
C LYS A 392 11.16 12.46 -3.11
N ALA A 393 10.23 11.54 -3.38
CA ALA A 393 8.91 11.53 -2.75
C ALA A 393 9.01 11.31 -1.22
N GLU A 394 9.80 10.34 -0.77
CA GLU A 394 10.01 10.05 0.65
C GLU A 394 10.74 11.18 1.37
N ALA A 395 11.77 11.75 0.76
CA ALA A 395 12.47 12.91 1.32
C ALA A 395 11.52 14.11 1.50
N ALA A 396 10.68 14.41 0.50
CA ALA A 396 9.71 15.49 0.59
C ALA A 396 8.61 15.22 1.63
N LEU A 397 8.18 13.96 1.75
CA LEU A 397 7.25 13.54 2.78
C LEU A 397 7.80 13.82 4.18
N VAL A 398 9.04 13.40 4.44
CA VAL A 398 9.72 13.63 5.71
C VAL A 398 9.90 15.13 5.97
N GLU A 399 10.48 15.87 5.02
CA GLU A 399 10.78 17.30 5.20
C GLU A 399 9.53 18.15 5.45
N ARG A 400 8.43 17.87 4.74
CA ARG A 400 7.23 18.72 4.76
C ARG A 400 6.22 18.32 5.83
N HIS A 401 6.05 17.02 6.09
CA HIS A 401 4.94 16.53 6.91
C HIS A 401 5.36 15.86 8.22
N LEU A 402 6.58 15.30 8.30
CA LEU A 402 6.97 14.45 9.42
C LEU A 402 8.17 14.97 10.23
N GLY A 403 9.01 15.84 9.67
CA GLY A 403 10.29 16.26 10.29
C GLY A 403 10.15 17.07 11.58
N ARG A 404 8.94 17.55 11.89
CA ARG A 404 8.63 18.28 13.13
C ARG A 404 8.00 17.42 14.21
N MET A 405 7.69 16.16 13.90
CA MET A 405 7.09 15.25 14.85
C MET A 405 8.03 14.95 16.01
N ARG A 406 7.46 14.80 17.19
CA ARG A 406 8.16 14.44 18.43
C ARG A 406 7.45 13.28 19.09
N THR A 407 8.20 12.39 19.73
CA THR A 407 7.63 11.32 20.54
C THR A 407 6.84 11.94 21.70
N VAL A 408 5.71 11.32 22.03
CA VAL A 408 4.80 11.80 23.06
C VAL A 408 4.93 10.91 24.29
N ASP A 409 5.16 11.55 25.44
CA ASP A 409 5.05 10.92 26.76
C ASP A 409 3.66 11.22 27.33
N VAL A 410 2.89 10.16 27.59
CA VAL A 410 1.50 10.29 28.07
C VAL A 410 1.49 10.60 29.56
N GLU A 411 1.02 11.80 29.91
CA GLU A 411 0.73 12.23 31.27
C GLU A 411 -0.77 12.55 31.38
N LEU A 412 -1.61 11.52 31.51
CA LEU A 412 -3.05 11.65 31.72
C LEU A 412 -3.40 11.68 33.22
#